data_AF-A0A6A6FAD0-F1
#
_entry.id   AF-A0A6A6FAD0-F1
#
_cell.length_a   1.000
_cell.length_b   1.000
_cell.length_c   1.000
_cell.angle_alpha   90.00
_cell.angle_beta   90.00
_cell.angle_gamma   90.00
#
_symmetry.space_group_name_H-M   'P 1'
#
loop_
_entity.id
_entity.type
_entity.pdbx_description
1 polymer ?
#
loop_
_entity_poly.entity_id
_entity_poly.type
_entity_poly.pdbx_seq_one_letter_code
_entity_poly.pdbx_strand_id
1 'polypeptide(L)'
;MAGAPPPPKKMRTGEAVLDGHIHDSNATFDMKDIYNTKLVKIVVGRPVGLQPKTFKVSREQVCAHSTYLAAAFKKDFKEAHEKTVTLEQFTPEVFAIFLTFIHTLGITFAWPDAKVDIPDPKDPTTWSYDVLIECYILGDYIGARAFRDRIFETIQLTLMQDDDGGLCGADLRMAYEMTPENSQLRKLLVEDMCTRQVHSANIYHLYGDFVGPPMQFMIDYQYRMNRWAAALVCEHCSQASTCHQPCDSKHHTREDAVLDPLLNWCRYHEHETEEQKELCKWKARALEERLEQEGGEDGEAADNDGQ
;
A
#
# COMPACT_ATOMS: atom_id res chain seq x y z
N MET A 1 6.18 50.74 16.94
CA MET A 1 4.82 50.46 16.48
C MET A 1 4.76 48.98 16.12
N ALA A 2 4.18 48.15 16.98
CA ALA A 2 4.01 46.72 16.74
C ALA A 2 2.68 46.51 16.00
N GLY A 3 2.72 45.90 14.81
CA GLY A 3 1.53 45.58 14.02
C GLY A 3 0.83 44.34 14.59
N ALA A 4 -0.50 44.42 14.72
CA ALA A 4 -1.33 43.33 15.21
C ALA A 4 -1.34 42.13 14.23
N PRO A 5 -1.44 40.89 14.72
CA PRO A 5 -1.52 39.71 13.87
C PRO A 5 -2.88 39.62 13.14
N PRO A 6 -2.92 39.03 11.93
CA PRO A 6 -4.15 38.91 11.16
C PRO A 6 -5.10 37.89 11.81
N PRO A 7 -6.43 38.06 11.67
CA PRO A 7 -7.41 37.19 12.30
C PRO A 7 -7.41 35.79 11.65
N PRO A 8 -7.73 34.74 12.42
CA PRO A 8 -7.79 33.38 11.91
C PRO A 8 -8.89 33.25 10.85
N LYS A 9 -8.51 32.78 9.66
CA LYS A 9 -9.46 32.38 8.62
C LYS A 9 -10.25 31.19 9.14
N LYS A 10 -11.55 31.37 9.36
CA LYS A 10 -12.49 30.27 9.63
C LYS A 10 -12.46 29.30 8.44
N MET A 11 -11.97 28.08 8.65
CA MET A 11 -12.14 26.98 7.69
C MET A 11 -13.64 26.71 7.55
N ARG A 12 -14.13 26.75 6.31
CA ARG A 12 -15.44 26.21 5.97
C ARG A 12 -15.32 24.70 6.08
N THR A 13 -15.91 24.13 7.13
CA THR A 13 -16.27 22.71 7.18
C THR A 13 -17.34 22.46 6.12
N GLY A 14 -16.92 22.03 4.94
CA GLY A 14 -17.80 21.50 3.92
C GLY A 14 -17.81 19.97 4.05
N GLU A 15 -19.00 19.38 4.11
CA GLU A 15 -19.31 17.94 4.16
C GLU A 15 -18.69 17.11 3.02
N ALA A 16 -17.91 17.71 2.10
CA ALA A 16 -17.21 17.04 1.01
C ALA A 16 -15.89 16.36 1.42
N VAL A 17 -15.48 16.46 2.69
CA VAL A 17 -14.25 15.81 3.22
C VAL A 17 -14.41 14.30 3.39
N LEU A 18 -15.65 13.78 3.35
CA LEU A 18 -15.95 12.37 3.64
C LEU A 18 -15.75 11.40 2.46
N ASP A 19 -15.58 11.88 1.23
CA ASP A 19 -15.58 10.99 0.05
C ASP A 19 -14.20 10.57 -0.47
N GLY A 20 -13.09 10.89 0.22
CA GLY A 20 -11.79 10.24 0.02
C GLY A 20 -11.26 10.13 -1.43
N HIS A 21 -11.74 10.96 -2.37
CA HIS A 21 -11.34 10.90 -3.76
C HIS A 21 -9.98 11.58 -3.94
N ILE A 22 -8.93 10.75 -4.02
CA ILE A 22 -7.61 11.16 -4.49
C ILE A 22 -7.77 11.50 -5.97
N HIS A 23 -7.94 12.80 -6.27
CA HIS A 23 -7.95 13.29 -7.65
C HIS A 23 -6.51 13.43 -8.14
N ASP A 24 -6.03 12.44 -8.88
CA ASP A 24 -5.03 12.71 -9.92
C ASP A 24 -5.64 13.72 -10.90
N SER A 25 -4.82 14.58 -11.54
CA SER A 25 -5.31 15.57 -12.51
C SER A 25 -6.20 14.90 -13.56
N ASN A 26 -7.52 15.12 -13.46
CA ASN A 26 -8.52 14.37 -14.20
C ASN A 26 -8.16 14.35 -15.70
N ALA A 27 -8.05 13.15 -16.27
CA ALA A 27 -8.07 12.99 -17.71
C ALA A 27 -9.30 13.74 -18.26
N THR A 28 -9.10 14.64 -19.21
CA THR A 28 -10.21 15.36 -19.84
C THR A 28 -11.01 14.38 -20.69
N PHE A 29 -12.20 13.99 -20.23
CA PHE A 29 -13.11 13.13 -20.98
C PHE A 29 -13.98 13.97 -21.93
N ASP A 30 -14.07 13.56 -23.20
CA ASP A 30 -15.13 14.04 -24.10
C ASP A 30 -16.39 13.21 -23.83
N MET A 31 -17.51 13.87 -23.52
CA MET A 31 -18.81 13.23 -23.34
C MET A 31 -19.21 12.32 -24.51
N LYS A 32 -18.71 12.59 -25.73
CA LYS A 32 -18.94 11.73 -26.90
C LYS A 32 -18.28 10.36 -26.79
N ASP A 33 -17.17 10.26 -26.06
CA ASP A 33 -16.46 8.99 -25.86
C ASP A 33 -17.23 8.06 -24.91
N ILE A 34 -18.12 8.60 -24.05
CA ILE A 34 -19.02 7.81 -23.19
C ILE A 34 -20.07 7.05 -24.02
N TYR A 35 -20.53 7.62 -25.13
CA TYR A 35 -21.57 7.02 -25.98
C TYR A 35 -21.00 6.10 -27.08
N ASN A 36 -19.69 6.15 -27.33
CA ASN A 36 -19.02 5.31 -28.33
C ASN A 36 -17.74 4.71 -27.74
N THR A 37 -17.91 3.95 -26.65
CA THR A 37 -16.82 3.36 -25.89
C THR A 37 -15.95 2.48 -26.78
N LYS A 38 -14.67 2.82 -26.90
CA LYS A 38 -13.73 2.02 -27.67
C LYS A 38 -13.28 0.86 -26.80
N LEU A 39 -13.64 -0.35 -27.20
CA LEU A 39 -13.16 -1.55 -26.51
C LEU A 39 -11.75 -1.90 -26.96
N VAL A 40 -10.91 -2.24 -25.99
CA VAL A 40 -9.56 -2.81 -26.18
C VAL A 40 -9.51 -4.18 -25.51
N LYS A 41 -8.53 -4.99 -25.90
CA LYS A 41 -8.26 -6.30 -25.33
C LYS A 41 -7.03 -6.23 -24.43
N ILE A 42 -7.13 -6.78 -23.23
CA ILE A 42 -5.97 -7.00 -22.36
C ILE A 42 -5.84 -8.52 -22.18
N VAL A 43 -4.70 -9.08 -22.57
CA VAL A 43 -4.41 -10.50 -22.43
C VAL A 43 -3.49 -10.67 -21.22
N VAL A 44 -3.92 -11.43 -20.21
CA VAL A 44 -3.19 -11.57 -18.95
C VAL A 44 -2.83 -13.03 -18.69
N GLY A 45 -1.64 -13.26 -18.18
CA GLY A 45 -1.09 -14.58 -17.91
C GLY A 45 -0.14 -15.07 -19.01
N ARG A 46 0.74 -16.00 -18.63
CA ARG A 46 1.74 -16.58 -19.55
C ARG A 46 1.06 -17.48 -20.58
N PRO A 47 1.51 -17.47 -21.84
CA PRO A 47 1.00 -18.39 -22.87
C PRO A 47 1.34 -19.86 -22.62
N VAL A 48 2.25 -20.15 -21.67
CA VAL A 48 2.69 -21.51 -21.33
C VAL A 48 2.33 -21.81 -19.88
N GLY A 49 1.55 -22.87 -19.66
CA GLY A 49 1.14 -23.36 -18.33
C GLY A 49 -0.36 -23.16 -18.06
N LEU A 50 -0.75 -21.96 -17.64
CA LEU A 50 -2.15 -21.56 -17.47
C LEU A 50 -2.66 -20.89 -18.75
N GLN A 51 -3.94 -21.04 -19.07
CA GLN A 51 -4.53 -20.39 -20.25
C GLN A 51 -4.62 -18.88 -20.00
N PRO A 52 -3.98 -18.03 -20.84
CA PRO A 52 -4.12 -16.59 -20.74
C PRO A 52 -5.59 -16.18 -20.83
N LYS A 53 -5.98 -15.17 -20.05
CA LYS A 53 -7.35 -14.64 -20.07
C LYS A 53 -7.39 -13.33 -20.82
N THR A 54 -8.36 -13.21 -21.73
CA THR A 54 -8.59 -11.96 -22.49
C THR A 54 -9.74 -11.18 -21.88
N PHE A 55 -9.45 -9.96 -21.45
CA PHE A 55 -10.42 -8.99 -20.97
C PHE A 55 -10.77 -8.03 -22.09
N LYS A 56 -12.07 -7.77 -22.29
CA LYS A 56 -12.54 -6.70 -23.17
C LYS A 56 -13.01 -5.56 -22.30
N VAL A 57 -12.30 -4.43 -22.36
CA VAL A 57 -12.48 -3.31 -21.43
C VAL A 57 -12.61 -2.00 -22.20
N SER A 58 -13.26 -1.01 -21.58
CA SER A 58 -13.27 0.37 -22.09
C SER A 58 -11.86 0.92 -22.07
N ARG A 59 -11.36 1.35 -23.23
CA ARG A 59 -10.06 2.01 -23.37
C ARG A 59 -9.99 3.25 -22.49
N GLU A 60 -11.04 4.06 -22.52
CA GLU A 60 -11.09 5.33 -21.81
C GLU A 60 -11.01 5.12 -20.29
N GLN A 61 -11.71 4.12 -19.76
CA GLN A 61 -11.63 3.78 -18.33
C GLN A 61 -10.23 3.31 -17.93
N VAL A 62 -9.67 2.30 -18.61
CA VAL A 62 -8.36 1.76 -18.19
C VAL A 62 -7.22 2.76 -18.38
N CYS A 63 -7.26 3.59 -19.43
CA CYS A 63 -6.25 4.63 -19.66
C CYS A 63 -6.33 5.77 -18.63
N ALA A 64 -7.52 6.07 -18.09
CA ALA A 64 -7.65 7.10 -17.06
C ALA A 64 -7.02 6.69 -15.72
N HIS A 65 -6.89 5.38 -15.48
CA HIS A 65 -6.32 4.83 -14.24
C HIS A 65 -4.94 4.20 -14.42
N SER A 66 -4.37 4.19 -15.62
CA SER A 66 -3.06 3.61 -15.90
C SER A 66 -2.30 4.44 -16.93
N THR A 67 -1.18 5.02 -16.50
CA THR A 67 -0.29 5.77 -17.38
C THR A 67 0.38 4.87 -18.43
N TYR A 68 0.69 3.62 -18.08
CA TYR A 68 1.19 2.62 -19.01
C TYR A 68 0.17 2.30 -20.11
N LEU A 69 -1.07 1.94 -19.76
CA LEU A 69 -2.11 1.61 -20.74
C LEU A 69 -2.47 2.83 -21.58
N ALA A 70 -2.51 4.02 -20.98
CA ALA A 70 -2.68 5.28 -21.70
C ALA A 70 -1.58 5.47 -22.75
N ALA A 71 -0.31 5.18 -22.42
CA ALA A 71 0.80 5.26 -23.34
C ALA A 71 0.76 4.17 -24.42
N ALA A 72 0.50 2.92 -24.04
CA ALA A 72 0.43 1.77 -24.94
C ALA A 72 -0.66 1.96 -26.02
N PHE A 73 -1.78 2.57 -25.67
CA PHE A 73 -2.85 2.88 -26.63
C PHE A 73 -2.74 4.26 -27.29
N LYS A 74 -1.56 4.90 -27.29
CA LYS A 74 -1.26 6.06 -28.14
C LYS A 74 -0.90 5.59 -29.56
N LYS A 75 -1.28 6.41 -30.55
CA LYS A 75 -1.30 6.05 -31.99
C LYS A 75 0.00 5.53 -32.58
N ASP A 76 1.14 5.74 -31.93
CA ASP A 76 2.46 5.42 -32.45
C ASP A 76 2.95 4.01 -32.07
N PHE A 77 2.19 3.29 -31.26
CA PHE A 77 2.52 1.95 -30.78
C PHE A 77 1.71 0.85 -31.47
N LYS A 78 2.29 -0.36 -31.59
CA LYS A 78 1.67 -1.53 -32.20
C LYS A 78 0.34 -1.87 -31.53
N GLU A 79 0.31 -1.73 -30.21
CA GLU A 79 -0.80 -1.98 -29.31
C GLU A 79 -2.00 -1.08 -29.62
N ALA A 80 -1.78 0.16 -30.08
CA ALA A 80 -2.85 1.05 -30.50
C ALA A 80 -3.51 0.61 -31.81
N HIS A 81 -2.74 0.02 -32.72
CA HIS A 81 -3.27 -0.56 -33.97
C HIS A 81 -4.00 -1.88 -33.71
N GLU A 82 -3.40 -2.76 -32.91
CA GLU A 82 -3.95 -4.07 -32.56
C GLU A 82 -5.06 -4.01 -31.51
N LYS A 83 -5.20 -2.86 -30.84
CA LYS A 83 -6.10 -2.64 -29.70
C LYS A 83 -5.93 -3.73 -28.63
N THR A 84 -4.70 -4.21 -28.47
CA THR A 84 -4.38 -5.35 -27.62
C THR A 84 -3.09 -5.07 -26.86
N VAL A 85 -3.10 -5.32 -25.56
CA VAL A 85 -1.91 -5.30 -24.67
C VAL A 85 -1.82 -6.66 -23.98
N THR A 86 -0.60 -7.17 -23.83
CA THR A 86 -0.33 -8.44 -23.14
C THR A 86 0.44 -8.20 -21.85
N LEU A 87 -0.01 -8.80 -20.75
CA LEU A 87 0.56 -8.75 -19.40
C LEU A 87 0.90 -10.18 -18.95
N GLU A 88 2.04 -10.70 -19.40
CA GLU A 88 2.37 -12.13 -19.26
C GLU A 88 2.79 -12.52 -17.83
N GLN A 89 3.37 -11.58 -17.09
CA GLN A 89 3.94 -11.82 -15.76
C GLN A 89 2.91 -11.83 -14.63
N PHE A 90 1.68 -11.42 -14.90
CA PHE A 90 0.62 -11.30 -13.90
C PHE A 90 -0.45 -12.36 -14.08
N THR A 91 -1.12 -12.71 -12.98
CA THR A 91 -2.29 -13.57 -13.01
C THR A 91 -3.55 -12.81 -13.49
N PRO A 92 -4.48 -13.48 -14.19
CA PRO A 92 -5.77 -12.88 -14.52
C PRO A 92 -6.50 -12.32 -13.30
N GLU A 93 -6.43 -13.01 -12.17
CA GLU A 93 -7.11 -12.65 -10.92
C GLU A 93 -6.67 -11.27 -10.43
N VAL A 94 -5.37 -11.00 -10.39
CA VAL A 94 -4.83 -9.70 -10.01
C VAL A 94 -5.26 -8.58 -10.96
N PHE A 95 -5.33 -8.86 -12.26
CA PHE A 95 -5.86 -7.88 -13.21
C PHE A 95 -7.37 -7.63 -13.02
N ALA A 96 -8.15 -8.63 -12.62
CA ALA A 96 -9.56 -8.44 -12.31
C ALA A 96 -9.81 -7.66 -11.02
N ILE A 97 -8.94 -7.78 -10.03
CA ILE A 97 -8.95 -6.91 -8.84
C ILE A 97 -8.77 -5.45 -9.31
N PHE A 98 -7.80 -5.19 -10.19
CA PHE A 98 -7.63 -3.86 -10.79
C PHE A 98 -8.88 -3.39 -11.56
N LEU A 99 -9.53 -4.25 -12.35
CA LEU A 99 -10.77 -3.89 -13.04
C LEU A 99 -11.93 -3.61 -12.06
N THR A 100 -12.01 -4.33 -10.96
CA THR A 100 -13.01 -4.07 -9.92
C THR A 100 -12.73 -2.72 -9.24
N PHE A 101 -11.45 -2.42 -8.99
CA PHE A 101 -11.02 -1.15 -8.44
C PHE A 101 -11.40 0.03 -9.35
N ILE A 102 -11.16 -0.01 -10.67
CA ILE A 102 -11.53 1.13 -11.53
C ILE A 102 -13.05 1.37 -11.59
N HIS A 103 -13.87 0.37 -11.26
CA HIS A 103 -15.33 0.50 -11.22
C HIS A 103 -15.87 0.97 -9.87
N THR A 104 -15.21 0.61 -8.78
CA THR A 104 -15.74 0.81 -7.41
C THR A 104 -14.90 1.76 -6.57
N LEU A 105 -13.66 2.02 -6.98
CA LEU A 105 -12.59 2.66 -6.21
C LEU A 105 -12.26 1.96 -4.89
N GLY A 106 -12.74 0.72 -4.70
CA GLY A 106 -12.45 -0.16 -3.59
C GLY A 106 -11.68 -1.41 -4.04
N ILE A 107 -10.94 -2.01 -3.12
CA ILE A 107 -10.28 -3.31 -3.35
C ILE A 107 -11.25 -4.38 -2.92
N THR A 108 -11.88 -5.00 -3.91
CA THR A 108 -12.75 -6.16 -3.71
C THR A 108 -12.51 -7.11 -4.88
N PHE A 109 -12.85 -8.37 -4.67
CA PHE A 109 -12.76 -9.39 -5.68
C PHE A 109 -14.15 -9.93 -6.00
N ALA A 110 -14.64 -9.58 -7.19
CA ALA A 110 -15.92 -10.06 -7.68
C ALA A 110 -15.72 -10.81 -9.01
N TRP A 111 -14.99 -11.93 -8.97
CA TRP A 111 -14.86 -12.79 -10.15
C TRP A 111 -15.39 -14.22 -9.94
N PRO A 112 -16.52 -14.59 -10.57
CA PRO A 112 -17.08 -15.95 -10.50
C PRO A 112 -16.18 -17.11 -10.97
N ASP A 113 -15.15 -16.88 -11.81
CA ASP A 113 -14.31 -17.95 -12.37
C ASP A 113 -12.96 -18.13 -11.65
N ALA A 114 -12.75 -17.41 -10.56
CA ALA A 114 -11.49 -17.43 -9.86
C ALA A 114 -11.21 -18.79 -9.23
N LYS A 115 -9.95 -19.24 -9.32
CA LYS A 115 -9.49 -20.44 -8.61
C LYS A 115 -8.73 -20.12 -7.33
N VAL A 116 -8.62 -18.83 -6.98
CA VAL A 116 -7.92 -18.38 -5.80
C VAL A 116 -8.84 -18.57 -4.59
N ASP A 117 -8.34 -19.25 -3.58
CA ASP A 117 -9.01 -19.41 -2.30
C ASP A 117 -8.85 -18.12 -1.49
N ILE A 118 -9.71 -17.14 -1.78
CA ILE A 118 -9.73 -15.85 -1.09
C ILE A 118 -10.74 -15.97 0.07
N PRO A 119 -10.31 -15.86 1.35
CA PRO A 119 -11.18 -16.10 2.49
C PRO A 119 -12.47 -15.25 2.47
N ASP A 120 -12.33 -13.91 2.41
CA ASP A 120 -13.44 -12.99 2.13
C ASP A 120 -13.13 -12.10 0.92
N PRO A 121 -13.76 -12.32 -0.25
CA PRO A 121 -13.55 -11.49 -1.44
C PRO A 121 -13.94 -10.02 -1.28
N LYS A 122 -14.69 -9.64 -0.24
CA LYS A 122 -15.09 -8.25 0.04
C LYS A 122 -14.20 -7.57 1.07
N ASP A 123 -13.50 -8.34 1.89
CA ASP A 123 -12.59 -7.81 2.88
C ASP A 123 -11.14 -8.11 2.49
N PRO A 124 -10.43 -7.14 1.88
CA PRO A 124 -9.09 -7.36 1.38
C PRO A 124 -8.04 -7.53 2.49
N THR A 125 -8.36 -7.24 3.76
CA THR A 125 -7.40 -7.47 4.84
C THR A 125 -7.26 -8.96 5.19
N THR A 126 -8.24 -9.80 4.81
CA THR A 126 -8.19 -11.25 5.00
C THR A 126 -7.47 -11.97 3.85
N TRP A 127 -6.97 -11.24 2.85
CA TRP A 127 -6.33 -11.84 1.68
C TRP A 127 -4.88 -12.23 2.02
N SER A 128 -4.37 -13.24 1.31
CA SER A 128 -2.98 -13.64 1.47
C SER A 128 -2.02 -12.57 0.93
N TYR A 129 -0.84 -12.45 1.57
CA TYR A 129 0.13 -11.43 1.21
C TYR A 129 0.66 -11.56 -0.22
N ASP A 130 0.76 -12.76 -0.77
CA ASP A 130 1.17 -12.98 -2.16
C ASP A 130 0.22 -12.28 -3.15
N VAL A 131 -1.10 -12.35 -2.92
CA VAL A 131 -2.11 -11.65 -3.74
C VAL A 131 -1.97 -10.14 -3.59
N LEU A 132 -1.84 -9.63 -2.36
CA LEU A 132 -1.69 -8.19 -2.10
C LEU A 132 -0.40 -7.63 -2.71
N ILE A 133 0.73 -8.35 -2.57
CA ILE A 133 2.02 -7.97 -3.13
C ILE A 133 1.97 -8.02 -4.66
N GLU A 134 1.38 -9.05 -5.27
CA GLU A 134 1.22 -9.12 -6.72
C GLU A 134 0.34 -7.96 -7.24
N CYS A 135 -0.73 -7.58 -6.52
CA CYS A 135 -1.54 -6.40 -6.83
C CYS A 135 -0.73 -5.10 -6.76
N TYR A 136 0.10 -4.94 -5.73
CA TYR A 136 0.99 -3.78 -5.59
C TYR A 136 1.96 -3.69 -6.78
N ILE A 137 2.59 -4.81 -7.14
CA ILE A 137 3.52 -4.90 -8.27
C ILE A 137 2.80 -4.58 -9.59
N LEU A 138 1.57 -5.08 -9.80
CA LEU A 138 0.77 -4.73 -10.97
C LEU A 138 0.54 -3.22 -11.02
N GLY A 139 0.07 -2.62 -9.91
CA GLY A 139 -0.21 -1.20 -9.81
C GLY A 139 1.01 -0.33 -10.13
N ASP A 140 2.18 -0.71 -9.62
CA ASP A 140 3.45 -0.06 -9.94
C ASP A 140 3.81 -0.21 -11.44
N TYR A 141 3.72 -1.44 -11.96
CA TYR A 141 4.06 -1.77 -13.34
C TYR A 141 3.21 -1.00 -14.37
N ILE A 142 1.88 -0.96 -14.17
CA ILE A 142 0.98 -0.25 -15.08
C ILE A 142 0.88 1.25 -14.77
N GLY A 143 1.61 1.74 -13.76
CA GLY A 143 1.55 3.12 -13.31
C GLY A 143 0.14 3.56 -12.91
N ALA A 144 -0.55 2.71 -12.15
CA ALA A 144 -1.87 2.93 -11.56
C ALA A 144 -1.70 3.32 -10.08
N ARG A 145 -1.29 4.56 -9.83
CA ARG A 145 -0.94 5.05 -8.49
C ARG A 145 -2.06 4.87 -7.46
N ALA A 146 -3.27 5.34 -7.76
CA ALA A 146 -4.40 5.21 -6.83
C ALA A 146 -4.72 3.76 -6.44
N PHE A 147 -4.53 2.81 -7.38
CA PHE A 147 -4.68 1.38 -7.10
C PHE A 147 -3.56 0.88 -6.19
N ARG A 148 -2.30 1.18 -6.54
CA ARG A 148 -1.11 0.80 -5.77
C ARG A 148 -1.18 1.35 -4.34
N ASP A 149 -1.54 2.61 -4.18
CA ASP A 149 -1.65 3.27 -2.87
C ASP A 149 -2.75 2.60 -2.02
N ARG A 150 -3.88 2.23 -2.63
CA ARG A 150 -4.94 1.54 -1.91
C ARG A 150 -4.53 0.13 -1.48
N ILE A 151 -3.84 -0.62 -2.33
CA ILE A 151 -3.28 -1.94 -1.97
C ILE A 151 -2.24 -1.79 -0.86
N PHE A 152 -1.41 -0.75 -0.92
CA PHE A 152 -0.41 -0.46 0.11
C PHE A 152 -1.05 -0.19 1.47
N GLU A 153 -2.12 0.63 1.51
CA GLU A 153 -2.92 0.84 2.73
C GLU A 153 -3.49 -0.49 3.26
N THR A 154 -4.01 -1.36 2.39
CA THR A 154 -4.49 -2.70 2.79
C THR A 154 -3.38 -3.55 3.40
N ILE A 155 -2.19 -3.60 2.78
CA ILE A 155 -1.05 -4.36 3.33
C ILE A 155 -0.70 -3.86 4.73
N GLN A 156 -0.68 -2.54 4.96
CA GLN A 156 -0.41 -1.98 6.30
C GLN A 156 -1.47 -2.39 7.32
N LEU A 157 -2.75 -2.34 6.96
CA LEU A 157 -3.84 -2.78 7.83
C LEU A 157 -3.68 -4.26 8.19
N THR A 158 -3.44 -5.13 7.20
CA THR A 158 -3.23 -6.55 7.43
C THR A 158 -2.03 -6.79 8.34
N LEU A 159 -0.90 -6.12 8.12
CA LEU A 159 0.30 -6.25 8.97
C LEU A 159 0.05 -5.83 10.43
N MET A 160 -0.85 -4.86 10.66
CA MET A 160 -1.20 -4.41 12.00
C MET A 160 -2.20 -5.34 12.71
N GLN A 161 -3.04 -6.06 11.97
CA GLN A 161 -4.05 -6.97 12.51
C GLN A 161 -3.53 -8.40 12.68
N ASP A 162 -2.41 -8.73 12.04
CA ASP A 162 -1.87 -10.08 11.95
C ASP A 162 -0.96 -10.42 13.13
N ASP A 163 -1.57 -11.00 14.17
CA ASP A 163 -0.90 -11.44 15.40
C ASP A 163 -0.16 -12.78 15.27
N ASP A 164 -0.55 -13.66 14.33
CA ASP A 164 -0.16 -15.09 14.35
C ASP A 164 0.39 -15.64 13.01
N GLY A 165 0.36 -14.89 11.90
CA GLY A 165 0.56 -15.42 10.54
C GLY A 165 1.38 -14.54 9.58
N GLY A 166 2.40 -13.86 10.12
CA GLY A 166 3.23 -12.89 9.40
C GLY A 166 3.79 -13.34 8.04
N LEU A 167 4.26 -12.35 7.26
CA LEU A 167 4.86 -12.51 5.94
C LEU A 167 5.82 -13.70 5.84
N CYS A 168 5.61 -14.57 4.86
CA CYS A 168 6.51 -15.68 4.62
C CYS A 168 7.73 -15.26 3.78
N GLY A 169 8.74 -16.12 3.73
CA GLY A 169 9.96 -15.86 2.96
C GLY A 169 9.69 -15.69 1.46
N ALA A 170 8.65 -16.35 0.93
CA ALA A 170 8.26 -16.23 -0.47
C ALA A 170 7.69 -14.84 -0.80
N ASP A 171 6.90 -14.27 0.11
CA ASP A 171 6.34 -12.92 -0.04
C ASP A 171 7.44 -11.87 -0.12
N LEU A 172 8.43 -11.97 0.78
CA LEU A 172 9.59 -11.09 0.78
C LEU A 172 10.42 -11.20 -0.50
N ARG A 173 10.64 -12.42 -1.00
CA ARG A 173 11.34 -12.62 -2.28
C ARG A 173 10.57 -12.02 -3.43
N MET A 174 9.25 -12.23 -3.51
CA MET A 174 8.42 -11.61 -4.54
C MET A 174 8.57 -10.08 -4.53
N ALA A 175 8.44 -9.45 -3.35
CA ALA A 175 8.59 -8.01 -3.22
C ALA A 175 9.98 -7.52 -3.65
N TYR A 176 11.06 -8.21 -3.26
CA TYR A 176 12.45 -7.81 -3.57
C TYR A 176 12.92 -8.18 -4.97
N GLU A 177 12.28 -9.13 -5.65
CA GLU A 177 12.62 -9.48 -7.02
C GLU A 177 11.85 -8.61 -8.03
N MET A 178 10.64 -8.19 -7.68
CA MET A 178 9.69 -7.59 -8.64
C MET A 178 9.47 -6.08 -8.47
N THR A 179 10.02 -5.45 -7.43
CA THR A 179 9.96 -3.98 -7.24
C THR A 179 11.34 -3.35 -7.34
N PRO A 180 11.50 -2.02 -7.50
CA PRO A 180 12.82 -1.38 -7.45
C PRO A 180 13.37 -1.25 -6.02
N GLU A 181 14.68 -1.02 -5.88
CA GLU A 181 15.36 -0.90 -4.56
C GLU A 181 14.78 0.21 -3.66
N ASN A 182 14.27 1.29 -4.25
CA ASN A 182 13.68 2.41 -3.52
C ASN A 182 12.18 2.23 -3.21
N SER A 183 11.60 1.07 -3.53
CA SER A 183 10.19 0.74 -3.35
C SER A 183 9.72 0.98 -1.90
N GLN A 184 8.57 1.64 -1.76
CA GLN A 184 7.96 1.88 -0.45
C GLN A 184 7.51 0.58 0.20
N LEU A 185 7.06 -0.41 -0.59
CA LEU A 185 6.74 -1.75 -0.10
C LEU A 185 7.93 -2.36 0.64
N ARG A 186 9.13 -2.36 0.04
CA ARG A 186 10.32 -2.93 0.70
C ARG A 186 10.62 -2.26 2.04
N LYS A 187 10.48 -0.93 2.12
CA LYS A 187 10.72 -0.16 3.35
C LYS A 187 9.68 -0.48 4.42
N LEU A 188 8.41 -0.62 4.04
CA LEU A 188 7.34 -1.02 4.95
C LEU A 188 7.59 -2.42 5.52
N LEU A 189 7.93 -3.39 4.68
CA LEU A 189 8.20 -4.78 5.11
C LEU A 189 9.38 -4.85 6.09
N VAL A 190 10.40 -4.01 5.89
CA VAL A 190 11.53 -3.88 6.84
C VAL A 190 11.07 -3.25 8.15
N GLU A 191 10.23 -2.22 8.11
CA GLU A 191 9.73 -1.55 9.32
C GLU A 191 8.84 -2.47 10.15
N ASP A 192 7.94 -3.21 9.51
CA ASP A 192 7.08 -4.21 10.17
C ASP A 192 7.93 -5.23 10.93
N MET A 193 8.96 -5.78 10.29
CA MET A 193 9.86 -6.72 10.96
C MET A 193 10.66 -6.10 12.11
N CYS A 194 11.06 -4.83 12.00
CA CYS A 194 11.68 -4.12 13.14
C CYS A 194 10.68 -3.96 14.30
N THR A 195 9.42 -3.68 13.99
CA THR A 195 8.35 -3.43 14.98
C THR A 195 7.96 -4.69 15.74
N ARG A 196 7.78 -5.81 15.04
CA ARG A 196 7.43 -7.10 15.67
C ARG A 196 8.54 -7.66 16.57
N GLN A 197 9.75 -7.08 16.48
CA GLN A 197 10.95 -7.49 17.22
C GLN A 197 11.07 -9.03 17.27
N VAL A 198 10.92 -9.72 16.13
CA VAL A 198 10.71 -11.17 16.19
C VAL A 198 11.97 -11.87 16.70
N HIS A 199 11.93 -12.35 17.94
CA HIS A 199 13.06 -12.96 18.63
C HIS A 199 13.13 -14.46 18.28
N SER A 200 13.58 -14.81 17.09
CA SER A 200 13.94 -16.20 16.80
C SER A 200 15.33 -16.30 16.22
N ALA A 201 16.14 -17.16 16.84
CA ALA A 201 17.45 -17.53 16.32
C ALA A 201 17.35 -18.40 15.06
N ASN A 202 16.16 -18.89 14.71
CA ASN A 202 15.92 -19.72 13.53
C ASN A 202 15.11 -18.95 12.49
N ILE A 203 15.81 -18.51 11.45
CA ILE A 203 15.25 -17.80 10.30
C ILE A 203 14.17 -18.62 9.56
N TYR A 204 14.27 -19.95 9.54
CA TYR A 204 13.27 -20.79 8.87
C TYR A 204 11.93 -20.82 9.63
N HIS A 205 11.96 -20.75 10.96
CA HIS A 205 10.74 -20.62 11.77
C HIS A 205 10.12 -19.23 11.67
N LEU A 206 10.93 -18.18 11.45
CA LEU A 206 10.44 -16.81 11.28
C LEU A 206 9.62 -16.62 10.00
N TYR A 207 10.05 -17.26 8.91
CA TYR A 207 9.53 -17.00 7.58
C TYR A 207 8.72 -18.14 6.99
N GLY A 208 8.51 -19.23 7.74
CA GLY A 208 7.67 -20.36 7.33
C GLY A 208 8.16 -21.10 6.07
N ASP A 209 9.42 -20.93 5.67
CA ASP A 209 9.94 -21.40 4.38
C ASP A 209 11.41 -21.84 4.47
N PHE A 210 11.79 -22.84 3.67
CA PHE A 210 13.13 -23.44 3.58
C PHE A 210 14.17 -22.56 2.87
N VAL A 211 13.75 -21.58 2.06
CA VAL A 211 14.67 -20.78 1.23
C VAL A 211 15.16 -19.51 1.95
N GLY A 212 14.53 -19.12 3.07
CA GLY A 212 14.87 -17.89 3.81
C GLY A 212 14.57 -16.61 3.02
N PRO A 213 14.67 -15.43 3.66
CA PRO A 213 14.40 -14.15 3.01
C PRO A 213 15.57 -13.73 2.08
N PRO A 214 15.33 -12.77 1.17
CA PRO A 214 16.39 -12.17 0.36
C PRO A 214 17.54 -11.62 1.21
N MET A 215 18.79 -11.78 0.76
CA MET A 215 19.94 -11.20 1.46
C MET A 215 19.85 -9.67 1.58
N GLN A 216 19.34 -9.00 0.54
CA GLN A 216 19.17 -7.54 0.57
C GLN A 216 18.18 -7.11 1.67
N PHE A 217 17.09 -7.86 1.85
CA PHE A 217 16.14 -7.62 2.93
C PHE A 217 16.84 -7.69 4.31
N MET A 218 17.69 -8.69 4.52
CA MET A 218 18.43 -8.84 5.79
C MET A 218 19.43 -7.69 6.02
N ILE A 219 20.06 -7.18 4.96
CA ILE A 219 20.94 -6.02 5.03
C ILE A 219 20.13 -4.77 5.43
N ASP A 220 19.01 -4.53 4.77
CA ASP A 220 18.15 -3.38 5.02
C ASP A 220 17.56 -3.42 6.44
N TYR A 221 17.13 -4.60 6.89
CA TYR A 221 16.70 -4.86 8.26
C TYR A 221 17.80 -4.57 9.29
N GLN A 222 18.99 -5.16 9.13
CA GLN A 222 20.09 -4.93 10.06
C GLN A 222 20.51 -3.46 10.09
N TYR A 223 20.51 -2.80 8.93
CA TYR A 223 20.78 -1.38 8.82
C TYR A 223 19.76 -0.55 9.60
N ARG A 224 18.46 -0.80 9.39
CA ARG A 224 17.36 -0.11 10.10
C ARG A 224 17.43 -0.32 11.62
N MET A 225 17.66 -1.56 12.07
CA MET A 225 17.81 -1.89 13.49
C MET A 225 19.01 -1.20 14.14
N ASN A 226 20.15 -1.12 13.44
CA ASN A 226 21.32 -0.39 13.93
C ASN A 226 21.03 1.11 14.08
N ARG A 227 20.30 1.72 13.14
CA ARG A 227 19.89 3.13 13.23
C ARG A 227 18.96 3.37 14.42
N TRP A 228 17.99 2.46 14.63
CA TRP A 228 17.09 2.52 15.77
C TRP A 228 17.84 2.44 17.10
N ALA A 229 18.71 1.43 17.26
CA ALA A 229 19.51 1.27 18.46
C ALA A 229 20.40 2.50 18.73
N ALA A 230 21.02 3.05 17.68
CA ALA A 230 21.82 4.27 17.79
C ALA A 230 20.99 5.50 18.18
N ALA A 231 19.76 5.63 17.67
CA ALA A 231 18.86 6.72 18.01
C ALA A 231 18.36 6.62 19.47
N LEU A 232 18.08 5.41 19.96
CA LEU A 232 17.61 5.18 21.33
C LEU A 232 18.62 5.57 22.41
N VAL A 233 19.92 5.32 22.16
CA VAL A 233 21.00 5.68 23.10
C VAL A 233 21.52 7.11 22.90
N CYS A 234 21.06 7.81 21.86
CA CYS A 234 21.47 9.18 21.61
C CYS A 234 20.73 10.15 22.52
N GLU A 235 21.47 10.99 23.23
CA GLU A 235 20.93 12.03 24.11
C GLU A 235 20.09 13.08 23.37
N HIS A 236 20.16 13.18 22.04
CA HIS A 236 19.37 14.11 21.23
C HIS A 236 18.14 13.45 20.59
N CYS A 237 18.30 12.20 20.13
CA CYS A 237 17.31 11.53 19.28
C CYS A 237 16.39 10.58 20.04
N SER A 238 16.78 10.13 21.24
CA SER A 238 15.96 9.22 22.05
C SER A 238 14.59 9.81 22.36
N GLN A 239 13.55 8.98 22.41
CA GLN A 239 12.21 9.41 22.81
C GLN A 239 12.16 9.94 24.25
N ALA A 240 13.06 9.45 25.12
CA ALA A 240 13.19 9.92 26.49
C ALA A 240 13.99 11.25 26.61
N SER A 241 14.55 11.74 25.51
CA SER A 241 15.37 12.94 25.52
C SER A 241 14.52 14.20 25.65
N THR A 242 14.92 15.09 26.58
CA THR A 242 14.42 16.47 26.69
C THR A 242 15.21 17.45 25.83
N CYS A 243 16.22 16.97 25.08
CA CYS A 243 17.05 17.82 24.25
C CYS A 243 16.28 18.26 22.98
N HIS A 244 16.20 19.57 22.78
CA HIS A 244 15.59 20.17 21.58
C HIS A 244 16.62 20.54 20.51
N GLN A 245 17.92 20.32 20.76
CA GLN A 245 18.96 20.62 19.80
C GLN A 245 18.97 19.57 18.68
N PRO A 246 19.28 19.98 17.43
CA PRO A 246 19.45 19.04 16.33
C PRO A 246 20.59 18.07 16.64
N CYS A 247 20.46 16.83 16.16
CA CYS A 247 21.53 15.85 16.23
C CYS A 247 22.40 15.94 14.97
N ASP A 248 23.71 16.07 15.14
CA ASP A 248 24.68 16.13 14.02
C ASP A 248 25.12 14.73 13.53
N SER A 249 24.56 13.66 14.11
CA SER A 249 24.86 12.29 13.70
C SER A 249 24.45 12.05 12.25
N LYS A 250 25.37 11.45 11.46
CA LYS A 250 25.06 10.96 10.11
C LYS A 250 24.48 9.54 10.11
N HIS A 251 24.46 8.89 11.27
CA HIS A 251 24.14 7.46 11.40
C HIS A 251 22.71 7.20 11.87
N HIS A 252 22.02 8.20 12.40
CA HIS A 252 20.63 8.07 12.87
C HIS A 252 19.96 9.44 12.93
N THR A 253 18.63 9.46 12.97
CA THR A 253 17.80 10.64 13.23
C THR A 253 16.88 10.41 14.44
N ARG A 254 16.17 11.45 14.88
CA ARG A 254 15.12 11.31 15.90
C ARG A 254 13.97 10.41 15.43
N GLU A 255 13.65 10.44 14.14
CA GLU A 255 12.62 9.59 13.52
C GLU A 255 13.00 8.10 13.58
N ASP A 256 14.30 7.78 13.53
CA ASP A 256 14.76 6.40 13.63
C ASP A 256 14.47 5.79 15.01
N ALA A 257 14.25 6.60 16.06
CA ALA A 257 13.90 6.14 17.41
C ALA A 257 12.45 5.66 17.54
N VAL A 258 11.61 5.83 16.52
CA VAL A 258 10.19 5.44 16.51
C VAL A 258 10.02 4.16 15.69
N LEU A 259 9.44 3.13 16.31
CA LEU A 259 9.02 1.86 15.70
C LEU A 259 7.51 1.66 15.90
N ASP A 260 6.74 2.71 15.66
CA ASP A 260 5.30 2.69 15.82
C ASP A 260 4.66 2.74 14.41
N PRO A 261 3.90 1.70 14.01
CA PRO A 261 3.29 1.63 12.68
C PRO A 261 2.35 2.79 12.37
N LEU A 262 1.60 3.28 13.36
CA LEU A 262 0.63 4.37 13.20
C LEU A 262 1.35 5.72 13.08
N LEU A 263 2.36 5.97 13.92
CA LEU A 263 3.16 7.20 13.83
C LEU A 263 3.98 7.26 12.54
N ASN A 264 4.43 6.10 12.04
CA ASN A 264 5.18 5.99 10.79
C ASN A 264 4.29 5.79 9.55
N TRP A 265 2.96 5.79 9.68
CA TRP A 265 2.03 5.47 8.59
C TRP A 265 2.29 6.25 7.31
N CYS A 266 2.40 7.58 7.39
CA CYS A 266 2.62 8.42 6.22
C CYS A 266 4.07 8.44 5.72
N ARG A 267 5.02 7.80 6.41
CA ARG A 267 6.45 7.78 6.00
C ARG A 267 6.66 7.02 4.69
N TYR A 268 5.81 6.05 4.43
CA TYR A 268 5.93 5.16 3.28
C TYR A 268 4.93 5.47 2.15
N HIS A 269 4.03 6.44 2.37
CA HIS A 269 3.10 6.89 1.35
C HIS A 269 3.71 8.00 0.49
N GLU A 270 3.44 7.94 -0.82
CA GLU A 270 3.81 8.99 -1.75
C GLU A 270 2.72 10.07 -1.77
N HIS A 271 3.10 11.33 -1.53
CA HIS A 271 2.19 12.48 -1.54
C HIS A 271 2.69 13.51 -2.55
N GLU A 272 1.81 13.98 -3.43
CA GLU A 272 2.10 15.06 -4.37
C GLU A 272 1.71 16.42 -3.80
N THR A 273 0.78 16.44 -2.85
CA THR A 273 0.24 17.66 -2.25
C THR A 273 0.22 17.57 -0.73
N GLU A 274 0.26 18.72 -0.06
CA GLU A 274 0.09 18.76 1.39
C GLU A 274 -1.34 18.34 1.80
N GLU A 275 -2.35 18.57 0.95
CA GLU A 275 -3.70 18.07 1.21
C GLU A 275 -3.75 16.53 1.24
N GLN A 276 -3.07 15.84 0.32
CA GLN A 276 -2.95 14.37 0.33
C GLN A 276 -2.26 13.87 1.60
N LYS A 277 -1.20 14.57 2.03
CA LYS A 277 -0.45 14.24 3.23
C LYS A 277 -1.27 14.41 4.51
N GLU A 278 -2.05 15.48 4.61
CA GLU A 278 -2.95 15.69 5.75
C GLU A 278 -4.10 14.68 5.77
N LEU A 279 -4.63 14.29 4.60
CA LEU A 279 -5.61 13.21 4.51
C LEU A 279 -5.02 11.87 4.98
N CYS A 280 -3.79 11.53 4.56
CA CYS A 280 -3.07 10.35 5.03
C CYS A 280 -2.96 10.33 6.57
N LYS A 281 -2.54 11.44 7.17
CA LYS A 281 -2.43 11.55 8.63
C LYS A 281 -3.78 11.44 9.34
N TRP A 282 -4.83 11.99 8.74
CA TRP A 282 -6.18 11.86 9.27
C TRP A 282 -6.65 10.41 9.26
N LYS A 283 -6.39 9.65 8.18
CA LYS A 283 -6.70 8.22 8.12
C LYS A 283 -5.99 7.43 9.22
N ALA A 284 -4.71 7.70 9.45
CA ALA A 284 -3.94 7.05 10.51
C ALA A 284 -4.53 7.30 11.91
N ARG A 285 -4.90 8.55 12.22
CA ARG A 285 -5.57 8.89 13.48
C ARG A 285 -6.96 8.27 13.62
N ALA A 286 -7.74 8.25 12.54
CA ALA A 286 -9.06 7.62 12.54
C ALA A 286 -8.96 6.11 12.76
N LEU A 287 -7.89 5.47 12.27
CA LEU A 287 -7.61 4.07 12.53
C LEU A 287 -7.21 3.84 13.99
N GLU A 288 -6.32 4.67 14.54
CA GLU A 288 -5.91 4.65 15.95
C GLU A 288 -7.14 4.74 16.88
N GLU A 289 -8.01 5.73 16.67
CA GLU A 289 -9.25 5.90 17.44
C GLU A 289 -10.18 4.68 17.36
N ARG A 290 -10.25 4.01 16.19
CA ARG A 290 -11.07 2.81 16.02
C ARG A 290 -10.49 1.62 16.78
N LEU A 291 -9.18 1.42 16.71
CA LEU A 291 -8.50 0.33 17.43
C LEU A 291 -8.60 0.51 18.95
N GLU A 292 -8.53 1.75 19.44
CA GLU A 292 -8.75 2.07 20.86
C GLU A 292 -10.18 1.75 21.33
N GLN A 293 -11.19 2.00 20.48
CA GLN A 293 -12.59 1.67 20.78
C GLN A 293 -12.81 0.16 20.84
N GLU A 294 -12.33 -0.57 19.84
CA GLU A 294 -12.44 -2.03 19.77
C GLU A 294 -11.74 -2.72 20.97
N GLY A 295 -10.54 -2.25 21.36
CA GLY A 295 -9.83 -2.78 22.53
C GLY A 295 -10.44 -2.40 23.89
N GLY A 296 -11.25 -1.34 23.96
CA GLY A 296 -11.94 -0.92 25.18
C GLY A 296 -13.19 -1.75 25.48
N GLU A 297 -13.91 -2.20 24.45
CA GLU A 297 -15.15 -2.98 24.58
C GLU A 297 -14.88 -4.42 25.09
N ASP A 298 -13.75 -5.02 24.71
CA ASP A 298 -13.35 -6.36 25.21
C ASP A 298 -12.97 -6.35 26.70
N GLY A 299 -12.56 -5.18 27.24
CA GLY A 299 -12.21 -5.00 28.65
C GLY A 299 -13.41 -4.87 29.59
N GLU A 300 -14.53 -4.32 29.13
CA GLU A 300 -15.75 -4.17 29.95
C GLU A 300 -16.61 -5.44 30.00
N ALA A 301 -16.48 -6.34 29.02
CA ALA A 301 -17.17 -7.63 29.02
C ALA A 301 -16.60 -8.63 30.04
N ALA A 302 -15.31 -8.52 30.38
CA ALA A 302 -14.64 -9.44 31.31
C ALA A 302 -14.99 -9.19 32.81
N ASP A 303 -15.51 -8.01 33.15
CA ASP A 303 -15.82 -7.63 34.54
C ASP A 303 -17.27 -7.95 34.96
N ASN A 304 -18.11 -8.47 34.06
CA ASN A 304 -19.53 -8.73 34.35
C ASN A 304 -19.91 -10.20 34.60
N ASP A 305 -18.98 -11.15 34.45
CA ASP A 305 -19.21 -12.57 34.73
C ASP A 305 -18.75 -13.01 36.14
N GLY A 306 -18.46 -12.04 37.01
CA GLY A 306 -18.04 -12.23 38.40
C GLY A 306 -19.07 -11.76 39.44
N GLN A 307 -20.35 -12.16 39.32
CA GLN A 307 -21.35 -12.00 40.39
C GLN A 307 -22.26 -13.21 40.56
#